data_AF-A0A9D8QRW1-F1
#
_entry.id   AF-A0A9D8QRW1-F1
#
_cell.length_a   1.000
_cell.length_b   1.000
_cell.length_c   1.000
_cell.angle_alpha   90.00
_cell.angle_beta   90.00
_cell.angle_gamma   90.00
#
_symmetry.space_group_name_H-M   'P 1'
#
loop_
_entity.id
_entity.type
_entity.pdbx_description
1 polymer ?
#
loop_
_entity_poly.entity_id
_entity_poly.type
_entity_poly.pdbx_seq_one_letter_code
_entity_poly.pdbx_strand_id
1 'polypeptide(L)'
;MVNSARQKSRYRQGGFSLVEMSVCLGIIVIFLSVVMTVTLVANRSYGVIRDNDELLKQERTAKAILTDTLLSADFIADAQSDPFFLAVKIPELAAANTQSEPAAETVSTNAGIVSFVYDADDRLLLRVQESNVTVLLRDCEEIHYRLLQREYASFSNQMIALEQPDIFPHTLNSCQSVELSWTCRRYWDEERTKPSAELAGKILLRLRN
;
A
#
# COMPACT_ATOMS: atom_id res chain seq x y z
N MET A 1 -22.10 -86.96 -12.97
CA MET A 1 -21.86 -86.10 -11.80
C MET A 1 -20.41 -85.64 -11.83
N VAL A 2 -20.18 -84.36 -12.12
CA VAL A 2 -18.85 -83.77 -12.35
C VAL A 2 -18.37 -83.15 -11.04
N ASN A 3 -17.30 -83.71 -10.45
CA ASN A 3 -16.69 -83.16 -9.26
C ASN A 3 -15.82 -81.95 -9.63
N SER A 4 -16.31 -80.76 -9.28
CA SER A 4 -15.60 -79.48 -9.42
C SER A 4 -14.49 -79.38 -8.37
N ALA A 5 -13.23 -79.41 -8.82
CA ALA A 5 -12.07 -79.15 -7.99
C ALA A 5 -11.96 -77.65 -7.69
N ARG A 6 -12.21 -77.24 -6.44
CA ARG A 6 -11.88 -75.90 -5.93
C ARG A 6 -10.37 -75.76 -5.79
N GLN A 7 -9.73 -75.11 -6.76
CA GLN A 7 -8.35 -74.61 -6.62
C GLN A 7 -8.32 -73.50 -5.55
N LYS A 8 -7.86 -73.85 -4.33
CA LYS A 8 -7.40 -72.88 -3.34
C LYS A 8 -6.09 -72.26 -3.85
N SER A 9 -6.14 -71.03 -4.36
CA SER A 9 -4.93 -70.23 -4.59
C SER A 9 -4.29 -69.96 -3.23
N ARG A 10 -3.18 -70.65 -2.93
CA ARG A 10 -2.30 -70.27 -1.83
C ARG A 10 -1.61 -68.98 -2.23
N TYR A 11 -2.14 -67.85 -1.77
CA TYR A 11 -1.39 -66.61 -1.70
C TYR A 11 -0.20 -66.89 -0.79
N ARG A 12 0.98 -67.13 -1.38
CA ARG A 12 2.25 -67.19 -0.64
C ARG A 12 2.43 -65.82 -0.01
N GLN A 13 2.17 -65.71 1.29
CA GLN A 13 2.67 -64.60 2.11
C GLN A 13 4.20 -64.73 2.12
N GLY A 14 4.86 -64.13 1.13
CA GLY A 14 6.28 -63.85 1.21
C GLY A 14 6.45 -62.77 2.25
N GLY A 15 7.02 -63.13 3.41
CA GLY A 15 7.46 -62.13 4.38
C GLY A 15 8.50 -61.25 3.74
N PHE A 16 8.30 -59.94 3.80
CA PHE A 16 9.27 -58.95 3.34
C PHE A 16 10.61 -59.20 4.05
N SER A 17 11.69 -59.20 3.27
CA SER A 17 13.04 -59.25 3.83
C SER A 17 13.29 -57.96 4.62
N LEU A 18 13.96 -58.07 5.78
CA LEU A 18 14.32 -56.91 6.61
C LEU A 18 15.11 -55.87 5.81
N VAL A 19 15.89 -56.33 4.82
CA VAL A 19 16.65 -55.48 3.90
C VAL A 19 15.70 -54.68 2.99
N GLU A 20 14.65 -55.30 2.45
CA GLU A 20 13.68 -54.60 1.59
C GLU A 20 12.94 -53.49 2.35
N MET A 21 12.53 -53.75 3.61
CA MET A 21 11.91 -52.73 4.45
C MET A 21 12.85 -51.57 4.76
N SER A 22 14.14 -51.86 4.98
CA SER A 22 15.16 -50.82 5.23
C SER A 22 15.40 -49.93 4.01
N VAL A 23 15.40 -50.52 2.80
CA VAL A 23 15.54 -49.78 1.55
C VAL A 23 14.31 -48.92 1.29
N CYS A 24 13.10 -49.47 1.50
CA CYS A 24 11.86 -48.70 1.38
C CYS A 24 11.81 -47.51 2.33
N LEU A 25 12.18 -47.69 3.60
CA LEU A 25 12.25 -46.59 4.57
C LEU A 25 13.27 -45.51 4.15
N GLY A 26 14.44 -45.91 3.66
CA GLY A 26 15.45 -44.98 3.15
C GLY A 26 14.92 -44.11 2.01
N ILE A 27 14.23 -44.71 1.04
CA ILE A 27 13.61 -43.99 -0.08
C ILE A 27 12.52 -43.03 0.42
N ILE A 28 11.66 -43.46 1.34
CA ILE A 28 10.60 -42.61 1.91
C ILE A 28 11.19 -41.39 2.61
N VAL A 29 12.25 -41.56 3.42
CA VAL A 29 12.90 -40.44 4.12
C VAL A 29 13.49 -39.43 3.14
N ILE A 30 14.16 -39.91 2.08
CA ILE A 30 14.70 -39.03 1.04
C ILE A 30 13.57 -38.25 0.35
N PHE A 31 12.49 -38.93 -0.04
CA PHE A 31 11.35 -38.27 -0.68
C PHE A 31 10.70 -37.23 0.23
N LEU A 32 10.46 -37.57 1.50
CA LEU A 32 9.88 -36.63 2.47
C LEU A 32 10.80 -35.42 2.70
N SER A 33 12.12 -35.64 2.76
CA SER A 33 13.08 -34.54 2.87
C SER A 33 13.02 -33.61 1.66
N VAL A 34 12.91 -34.15 0.44
CA VAL A 34 12.80 -33.34 -0.78
C VAL A 34 11.48 -32.57 -0.81
N VAL A 35 10.37 -33.20 -0.46
CA VAL A 35 9.06 -32.52 -0.41
C VAL A 35 9.10 -31.39 0.62
N MET A 36 9.64 -31.64 1.81
CA MET A 36 9.74 -30.62 2.86
C MET A 36 10.60 -29.43 2.44
N THR A 37 11.76 -29.66 1.81
CA THR A 37 12.62 -28.56 1.34
C THR A 37 11.94 -27.76 0.23
N VAL A 38 11.29 -28.43 -0.72
CA VAL A 38 10.52 -27.76 -1.79
C VAL A 38 9.38 -26.93 -1.21
N THR A 39 8.60 -27.46 -0.27
CA THR A 39 7.49 -26.72 0.37
C THR A 39 8.00 -25.50 1.13
N LEU A 40 9.10 -25.63 1.88
CA LEU A 40 9.68 -24.49 2.60
C LEU A 40 10.18 -23.38 1.66
N VAL A 41 10.83 -23.76 0.56
CA VAL A 41 11.31 -22.80 -0.46
C VAL A 41 10.12 -22.16 -1.19
N ALA A 42 9.12 -22.94 -1.56
CA ALA A 42 7.92 -22.46 -2.23
C ALA A 42 7.16 -21.45 -1.34
N ASN A 43 6.92 -21.78 -0.07
CA ASN A 43 6.21 -20.90 0.86
C ASN A 43 6.91 -19.54 1.02
N ARG A 44 8.25 -19.53 1.10
CA ARG A 44 9.02 -18.27 1.15
C ARG A 44 8.86 -17.46 -0.13
N SER A 45 8.97 -18.12 -1.28
CA SER A 45 8.82 -17.46 -2.60
C SER A 45 7.42 -16.87 -2.78
N TYR A 46 6.36 -17.61 -2.43
CA TYR A 46 4.99 -17.12 -2.51
C TYR A 46 4.72 -15.93 -1.59
N GLY A 47 5.34 -15.90 -0.40
CA GLY A 47 5.23 -14.75 0.50
C GLY A 47 5.79 -13.47 -0.12
N VAL A 48 6.98 -13.51 -0.73
CA VAL A 48 7.55 -12.35 -1.46
C VAL A 48 6.59 -11.84 -2.54
N ILE A 49 6.06 -12.74 -3.35
CA ILE A 49 5.20 -12.38 -4.48
C ILE A 49 3.91 -11.73 -3.97
N ARG A 50 3.30 -12.34 -2.94
CA ARG A 50 2.07 -11.82 -2.34
C ARG A 50 2.28 -10.46 -1.71
N ASP A 51 3.37 -10.26 -0.99
CA ASP A 51 3.67 -8.99 -0.32
C ASP A 51 3.91 -7.88 -1.36
N ASN A 52 4.57 -8.17 -2.47
CA ASN A 52 4.73 -7.23 -3.59
C ASN A 52 3.39 -6.89 -4.26
N ASP A 53 2.54 -7.89 -4.52
CA ASP A 53 1.21 -7.65 -5.12
C ASP A 53 0.32 -6.81 -4.21
N GLU A 54 0.38 -7.05 -2.90
CA GLU A 54 -0.35 -6.26 -1.91
C GLU A 54 0.13 -4.80 -1.90
N LEU A 55 1.44 -4.54 -1.86
CA LEU A 55 1.99 -3.19 -1.92
C LEU A 55 1.61 -2.48 -3.23
N LEU A 56 1.70 -3.17 -4.37
CA LEU A 56 1.31 -2.61 -5.68
C LEU A 56 -0.18 -2.27 -5.73
N LYS A 57 -1.04 -3.11 -5.15
CA LYS A 57 -2.47 -2.84 -5.07
C LYS A 57 -2.75 -1.62 -4.21
N GLN A 58 -2.11 -1.54 -3.04
CA GLN A 58 -2.23 -0.39 -2.14
C GLN A 58 -1.76 0.90 -2.83
N GLU A 59 -0.61 0.88 -3.50
CA GLU A 59 -0.07 2.04 -4.23
C GLU A 59 -1.03 2.52 -5.30
N ARG A 60 -1.57 1.62 -6.13
CA ARG A 60 -2.54 2.00 -7.18
C ARG A 60 -3.79 2.64 -6.60
N THR A 61 -4.34 2.08 -5.53
CA THR A 61 -5.52 2.63 -4.85
C THR A 61 -5.23 3.98 -4.21
N ALA A 62 -4.13 4.10 -3.46
CA ALA A 62 -3.71 5.35 -2.85
C ALA A 62 -3.44 6.43 -3.89
N LYS A 63 -2.74 6.09 -4.98
CA LYS A 63 -2.45 7.02 -6.08
C LYS A 63 -3.71 7.50 -6.77
N ALA A 64 -4.68 6.62 -7.01
CA ALA A 64 -5.97 7.01 -7.56
C ALA A 64 -6.70 7.99 -6.63
N ILE A 65 -6.80 7.68 -5.34
CA ILE A 65 -7.48 8.52 -4.36
C ILE A 65 -6.78 9.88 -4.19
N LEU A 66 -5.46 9.89 -4.05
CA LEU A 66 -4.66 11.11 -3.94
C LEU A 66 -4.82 11.97 -5.19
N THR A 67 -4.75 11.37 -6.38
CA THR A 67 -4.89 12.09 -7.64
C THR A 67 -6.27 12.70 -7.77
N ASP A 68 -7.31 11.93 -7.52
CA ASP A 68 -8.69 12.39 -7.59
C ASP A 68 -8.98 13.53 -6.59
N THR A 69 -8.51 13.37 -5.34
CA THR A 69 -8.69 14.37 -4.29
C THR A 69 -7.94 15.67 -4.63
N LEU A 70 -6.68 15.58 -5.07
CA LEU A 70 -5.85 16.76 -5.39
C LEU A 70 -6.30 17.48 -6.66
N LEU A 71 -6.83 16.76 -7.66
CA LEU A 71 -7.41 17.38 -8.86
C LEU A 71 -8.74 18.08 -8.58
N SER A 72 -9.49 17.57 -7.60
CA SER A 72 -10.76 18.16 -7.16
C SER A 72 -10.58 19.30 -6.16
N ALA A 73 -9.39 19.44 -5.59
CA ALA A 73 -9.05 20.52 -4.68
C ALA A 73 -8.96 21.86 -5.41
N ASP A 74 -9.54 22.88 -4.81
CA ASP A 74 -9.51 24.25 -5.32
C ASP A 74 -8.21 24.95 -4.86
N PHE A 75 -7.87 24.76 -3.58
CA PHE A 75 -6.62 25.25 -2.99
C PHE A 75 -6.16 24.38 -1.80
N ILE A 76 -4.90 24.56 -1.42
CA ILE A 76 -4.30 23.94 -0.23
C ILE A 76 -4.67 24.79 0.98
N ALA A 77 -5.33 24.19 1.96
CA ALA A 77 -5.73 24.86 3.19
C ALA A 77 -4.58 24.95 4.19
N ASP A 78 -3.78 23.88 4.30
CA ASP A 78 -2.65 23.80 5.21
C ASP A 78 -1.65 22.73 4.74
N ALA A 79 -0.37 22.90 5.06
CA ALA A 79 0.68 21.94 4.72
C ALA A 79 1.85 22.02 5.72
N GLN A 80 2.34 20.87 6.16
CA GLN A 80 3.50 20.75 7.04
C GLN A 80 4.36 19.53 6.66
N SER A 81 5.67 19.72 6.56
CA SER A 81 6.65 18.71 6.13
C SER A 81 7.03 17.68 7.18
N ASP A 82 7.05 18.08 8.45
CA ASP A 82 7.43 17.18 9.56
C ASP A 82 6.60 17.48 10.82
N PRO A 83 5.69 16.58 11.24
CA PRO A 83 5.23 15.39 10.51
C PRO A 83 4.47 15.77 9.22
N PHE A 84 4.44 14.87 8.23
CA PHE A 84 3.73 15.14 6.97
C PHE A 84 2.24 15.35 7.21
N PHE A 85 1.77 16.54 6.83
CA PHE A 85 0.38 16.94 6.85
C PHE A 85 0.06 17.75 5.60
N LEU A 86 -1.04 17.43 4.93
CA LEU A 86 -1.56 18.19 3.80
C LEU A 86 -3.08 18.26 3.87
N ALA A 87 -3.61 19.45 4.07
CA ALA A 87 -5.05 19.70 4.04
C ALA A 87 -5.43 20.45 2.75
N VAL A 88 -6.45 19.94 2.07
CA VAL A 88 -6.98 20.53 0.84
C VAL A 88 -8.48 20.80 0.97
N LYS A 89 -8.94 21.88 0.33
CA LYS A 89 -10.36 22.23 0.32
C LYS A 89 -11.00 21.81 -1.00
N ILE A 90 -12.08 21.06 -0.92
CA ILE A 90 -12.87 20.58 -2.06
C ILE A 90 -14.27 21.20 -1.98
N PRO A 91 -14.60 22.13 -2.90
CA PRO A 91 -15.87 22.87 -2.85
C PRO A 91 -17.08 21.98 -3.14
N GLU A 92 -16.92 20.93 -3.95
CA GLU A 92 -18.02 20.01 -4.31
C GLU A 92 -18.51 19.18 -3.11
N LEU A 93 -17.60 18.77 -2.22
CA LEU A 93 -17.97 18.07 -0.99
C LEU A 93 -18.73 18.96 -0.02
N ALA A 94 -18.39 20.25 0.04
CA ALA A 94 -19.12 21.20 0.89
C ALA A 94 -20.58 21.37 0.42
N ALA A 95 -20.80 21.39 -0.91
CA ALA A 95 -22.14 21.54 -1.47
C ALA A 95 -23.03 20.29 -1.25
N ALA A 96 -22.47 19.08 -1.35
CA ALA A 96 -23.21 17.83 -1.15
C ALA A 96 -23.78 17.68 0.27
N ASN A 97 -23.06 18.18 1.28
CA ASN A 97 -23.48 18.08 2.68
C ASN A 97 -24.54 19.10 3.10
N THR A 98 -24.89 20.05 2.22
CA THR A 98 -25.83 21.15 2.53
C THR A 98 -27.28 20.85 2.10
N GLN A 99 -27.60 19.64 1.64
CA GLN A 99 -28.92 19.29 1.09
C GLN A 99 -29.98 18.84 2.10
N SER A 100 -29.69 18.84 3.41
CA SER A 100 -30.65 18.46 4.45
C SER A 100 -30.82 19.57 5.50
N GLU A 101 -31.93 20.29 5.37
CA GLU A 101 -32.59 21.21 6.33
C GLU A 101 -32.00 22.62 6.60
N PRO A 102 -32.85 23.67 6.59
CA PRO A 102 -32.48 25.03 6.99
C PRO A 102 -32.81 25.25 8.47
N ALA A 103 -31.85 25.05 9.37
CA ALA A 103 -31.95 25.56 10.73
C ALA A 103 -30.56 25.82 11.33
N ALA A 104 -30.32 27.10 11.65
CA ALA A 104 -29.20 27.65 12.41
C ALA A 104 -27.79 27.52 11.79
N GLU A 105 -27.28 28.66 11.33
CA GLU A 105 -25.88 28.90 10.97
C GLU A 105 -24.95 28.61 12.16
N THR A 106 -24.49 27.37 12.28
CA THR A 106 -23.12 27.09 12.71
C THR A 106 -22.36 26.66 11.47
N VAL A 107 -21.76 27.65 10.80
CA VAL A 107 -20.82 27.46 9.71
C VAL A 107 -19.71 26.53 10.21
N SER A 108 -19.82 25.24 9.92
CA SER A 108 -18.72 24.30 10.14
C SER A 108 -17.62 24.70 9.18
N THR A 109 -16.62 25.43 9.68
CA THR A 109 -15.44 25.90 8.94
C THR A 109 -14.63 24.76 8.31
N ASN A 110 -14.96 23.51 8.64
CA ASN A 110 -14.27 22.31 8.19
C ASN A 110 -15.04 21.55 7.09
N ALA A 111 -16.19 22.04 6.64
CA ALA A 111 -16.96 21.41 5.56
C ALA A 111 -16.14 21.39 4.26
N GLY A 112 -15.95 20.19 3.69
CA GLY A 112 -15.21 19.99 2.45
C GLY A 112 -13.68 20.01 2.59
N ILE A 113 -13.13 19.94 3.80
CA ILE A 113 -11.68 19.75 4.01
C ILE A 113 -11.36 18.26 4.02
N VAL A 114 -10.40 17.86 3.18
CA VAL A 114 -9.78 16.54 3.23
C VAL A 114 -8.32 16.73 3.62
N SER A 115 -7.87 16.04 4.64
CA SER A 115 -6.47 16.06 5.06
C SER A 115 -5.80 14.71 4.90
N PHE A 116 -4.51 14.76 4.62
CA PHE A 116 -3.62 13.62 4.56
C PHE A 116 -2.61 13.77 5.70
N VAL A 117 -2.52 12.75 6.55
CA VAL A 117 -1.67 12.75 7.75
C VAL A 117 -0.77 11.54 7.66
N TYR A 118 0.54 11.73 7.80
CA TYR A 118 1.46 10.63 8.00
C TYR A 118 1.66 10.37 9.48
N ASP A 119 1.38 9.14 9.88
CA ASP A 119 1.72 8.62 11.20
C ASP A 119 3.06 7.90 11.11
N ALA A 120 4.10 8.50 11.70
CA ALA A 120 5.45 7.94 11.69
C ALA A 120 5.61 6.73 12.63
N ASP A 121 4.81 6.66 13.69
CA ASP A 121 4.86 5.57 14.68
C ASP A 121 4.27 4.29 14.05
N ASP A 122 3.09 4.43 13.44
CA ASP A 122 2.39 3.32 12.80
C ASP A 122 2.78 3.12 11.32
N ARG A 123 3.57 4.03 10.73
CA ARG A 123 4.02 4.00 9.32
C ARG A 123 2.87 4.01 8.32
N LEU A 124 1.84 4.80 8.62
CA LEU A 124 0.60 4.85 7.86
C LEU A 124 0.40 6.22 7.22
N LEU A 125 0.00 6.23 5.95
CA LEU A 125 -0.61 7.42 5.35
C LEU A 125 -2.11 7.35 5.53
N LEU A 126 -2.66 8.27 6.31
CA LEU A 126 -4.08 8.39 6.58
C LEU A 126 -4.68 9.50 5.74
N ARG A 127 -5.90 9.26 5.25
CA ARG A 127 -6.80 10.30 4.74
C ARG A 127 -7.90 10.50 5.75
N VAL A 128 -8.03 11.74 6.22
CA VAL A 128 -9.05 12.19 7.16
C VAL A 128 -10.01 13.09 6.41
N GLN A 129 -11.28 12.72 6.41
CA GLN A 129 -12.36 13.51 5.84
C GLN A 129 -13.45 13.59 6.89
N GLU A 130 -13.62 14.79 7.47
CA GLU A 130 -14.55 15.03 8.58
C GLU A 130 -14.28 14.10 9.77
N SER A 131 -15.09 13.06 9.97
CA SER A 131 -14.92 12.04 11.02
C SER A 131 -14.49 10.68 10.47
N ASN A 132 -14.29 10.56 9.15
CA ASN A 132 -13.89 9.30 8.52
C ASN A 132 -12.36 9.28 8.33
N VAL A 133 -11.72 8.26 8.90
CA VAL A 133 -10.28 8.03 8.77
C VAL A 133 -10.08 6.77 7.93
N THR A 134 -9.45 6.94 6.78
CA THR A 134 -9.14 5.85 5.85
C THR A 134 -7.63 5.69 5.70
N VAL A 135 -7.12 4.48 5.88
CA VAL A 135 -5.71 4.16 5.64
C VAL A 135 -5.48 4.03 4.13
N LEU A 136 -4.58 4.84 3.58
CA LEU A 136 -4.23 4.81 2.15
C LEU A 136 -3.01 3.94 1.87
N LEU A 137 -1.93 4.16 2.62
CA LEU A 137 -0.69 3.40 2.50
C LEU A 137 -0.30 2.84 3.87
N ARG A 138 0.31 1.65 3.84
CA ARG A 138 0.85 0.95 5.02
C ARG A 138 2.34 0.70 4.80
N ASP A 139 3.04 0.47 5.91
CA ASP A 139 4.46 0.12 5.93
C ASP A 139 5.34 1.17 5.21
N CYS A 140 4.95 2.45 5.27
CA CYS A 140 5.72 3.53 4.66
C CYS A 140 6.76 4.04 5.64
N GLU A 141 8.02 4.08 5.21
CA GLU A 141 9.11 4.57 6.06
C GLU A 141 9.27 6.08 5.92
N GLU A 142 9.08 6.56 4.69
CA GLU A 142 9.35 7.95 4.33
C GLU A 142 8.22 8.44 3.42
N ILE A 143 7.72 9.64 3.73
CA ILE A 143 6.82 10.40 2.88
C ILE A 143 7.37 11.82 2.82
N HIS A 144 7.54 12.32 1.60
CA HIS A 144 8.00 13.67 1.33
C HIS A 144 7.02 14.34 0.37
N TYR A 145 6.82 15.64 0.56
CA TYR A 145 6.16 16.45 -0.45
C TYR A 145 6.95 17.71 -0.75
N ARG A 146 6.61 18.31 -1.89
CA ARG A 146 7.05 19.64 -2.28
C ARG A 146 5.87 20.41 -2.85
N LEU A 147 5.75 21.65 -2.39
CA LEU A 147 4.86 22.61 -3.01
C LEU A 147 5.65 23.38 -4.06
N LEU A 148 5.14 23.36 -5.28
CA LEU A 148 5.79 23.96 -6.43
C LEU A 148 4.93 25.11 -6.95
N GLN A 149 5.54 26.28 -7.06
CA GLN A 149 4.96 27.46 -7.69
C GLN A 149 5.75 27.80 -8.96
N ARG A 150 5.04 28.27 -10.01
CA ARG A 150 5.72 28.92 -11.14
C ARG A 150 6.04 30.36 -10.77
N GLU A 151 7.32 30.69 -10.74
CA GLU A 151 7.74 32.07 -10.80
C GLU A 151 7.98 32.45 -12.27
N TYR A 152 7.38 33.55 -12.71
CA TYR A 152 7.75 34.15 -13.99
C TYR A 152 9.06 34.92 -13.77
N ALA A 153 10.18 34.35 -14.17
CA ALA A 153 11.41 35.12 -14.28
C ALA A 153 11.18 36.24 -15.30
N SER A 154 11.14 37.49 -14.85
CA SER A 154 10.76 38.67 -15.63
C SER A 154 11.63 38.92 -16.88
N PHE A 155 12.71 38.17 -17.06
CA PHE A 155 13.65 38.29 -18.18
C PHE A 155 14.13 36.95 -18.78
N SER A 156 13.50 35.81 -18.44
CA SER A 156 13.90 34.50 -18.95
C SER A 156 12.69 33.64 -19.34
N ASN A 157 12.71 33.07 -20.55
CA ASN A 157 11.72 32.10 -21.00
C ASN A 157 11.90 30.71 -20.36
N GLN A 158 12.88 30.53 -19.46
CA GLN A 158 13.06 29.29 -18.73
C GLN A 158 12.21 29.30 -17.45
N MET A 159 11.16 28.48 -17.44
CA MET A 159 10.38 28.21 -16.23
C MET A 159 11.20 27.31 -15.31
N ILE A 160 11.60 27.82 -14.16
CA ILE A 160 12.18 27.03 -13.06
C ILE A 160 11.09 26.90 -12.00
N ALA A 161 10.84 25.67 -11.54
CA ALA A 161 9.96 25.45 -10.39
C ALA A 161 10.69 25.86 -9.13
N LEU A 162 10.13 26.80 -8.36
CA LEU A 162 10.64 27.11 -7.03
C LEU A 162 9.93 26.24 -5.99
N GLU A 163 10.74 25.69 -5.08
CA GLU A 163 10.27 25.00 -3.88
C GLU A 163 9.81 26.07 -2.88
N GLN A 164 8.54 26.04 -2.50
CA GLN A 164 7.95 27.06 -1.64
C GLN A 164 8.01 26.61 -0.18
N PRO A 165 8.45 27.45 0.77
CA PRO A 165 8.41 27.09 2.17
C PRO A 165 6.96 26.95 2.66
N ASP A 166 6.72 25.95 3.49
CA ASP A 166 5.40 25.58 4.06
C ASP A 166 4.79 26.68 4.96
N ILE A 167 5.54 27.73 5.28
CA ILE A 167 5.35 28.54 6.48
C ILE A 167 4.36 29.71 6.27
N PHE A 168 3.99 30.06 5.04
CA PHE A 168 3.16 31.24 4.79
C PHE A 168 1.76 30.89 4.27
N PRO A 169 0.67 31.18 5.01
CA PRO A 169 -0.69 30.88 4.56
C PRO A 169 -1.07 31.67 3.29
N HIS A 170 -0.44 32.83 3.06
CA HIS A 170 -0.65 33.63 1.86
C HIS A 170 -0.03 33.03 0.59
N THR A 171 0.92 32.09 0.72
CA THR A 171 1.54 31.41 -0.43
C THR A 171 0.80 30.13 -0.84
N LEU A 172 0.03 29.51 0.05
CA LEU A 172 -0.71 28.27 -0.23
C LEU A 172 -1.77 28.45 -1.33
N ASN A 173 -2.45 29.60 -1.36
CA ASN A 173 -3.41 29.94 -2.41
C ASN A 173 -2.75 30.12 -3.79
N SER A 174 -1.43 30.31 -3.84
CA SER A 174 -0.67 30.50 -5.07
C SER A 174 0.07 29.24 -5.54
N CYS A 175 -0.07 28.14 -4.79
CA CYS A 175 0.47 26.85 -5.16
C CYS A 175 -0.16 26.38 -6.48
N GLN A 176 0.69 25.94 -7.41
CA GLN A 176 0.23 25.46 -8.72
C GLN A 176 0.37 23.96 -8.87
N SER A 177 1.30 23.35 -8.14
CA SER A 177 1.50 21.91 -8.19
C SER A 177 2.03 21.35 -6.88
N VAL A 178 1.64 20.11 -6.61
CA VAL A 178 2.09 19.33 -5.46
C VAL A 178 2.82 18.12 -5.98
N GLU A 179 4.05 17.94 -5.52
CA GLU A 179 4.81 16.72 -5.68
C GLU A 179 4.72 15.93 -4.37
N LEU A 180 4.29 14.67 -4.44
CA LEU A 180 4.26 13.76 -3.30
C LEU A 180 5.04 12.50 -3.67
N SER A 181 5.96 12.09 -2.80
CA SER A 181 6.75 10.87 -2.97
C SER A 181 6.75 10.07 -1.67
N TRP A 182 6.74 8.76 -1.79
CA TRP A 182 6.75 7.86 -0.64
C TRP A 182 7.59 6.61 -0.92
N THR A 183 8.10 6.02 0.15
CA THR A 183 8.82 4.76 0.13
C THR A 183 8.19 3.84 1.16
N CYS A 184 7.64 2.71 0.72
CA CYS A 184 7.04 1.72 1.60
C CYS A 184 7.77 0.38 1.50
N ARG A 185 8.06 -0.21 2.65
CA ARG A 185 8.87 -1.42 2.79
C ARG A 185 8.23 -2.36 3.80
N ARG A 186 7.99 -3.58 3.35
CA ARG A 186 7.54 -4.67 4.22
C ARG A 186 8.73 -5.55 4.57
N TYR A 187 8.79 -6.02 5.81
CA TYR A 187 9.89 -6.81 6.33
C TYR A 187 9.45 -8.23 6.67
N TRP A 188 10.39 -9.18 6.55
CA TRP A 188 10.18 -10.56 6.99
C TRP A 188 10.23 -10.70 8.51
N ASP A 189 10.97 -9.81 9.14
CA ASP A 189 11.35 -9.85 10.54
C ASP A 189 10.85 -8.60 11.27
N GLU A 190 10.49 -8.78 12.54
CA GLU A 190 10.07 -7.69 13.42
C GLU A 190 11.20 -6.67 13.65
N GLU A 191 12.46 -7.13 13.57
CA GLU A 191 13.67 -6.29 13.68
C GLU A 191 13.96 -5.47 12.41
N ARG A 192 13.18 -5.65 11.34
CA ARG A 192 13.26 -4.88 10.09
C ARG A 192 14.64 -4.89 9.42
N THR A 193 15.36 -6.00 9.52
CA THR A 193 16.69 -6.14 8.90
C THR A 193 16.62 -6.59 7.45
N LYS A 194 15.54 -7.29 7.05
CA LYS A 194 15.43 -7.87 5.70
C LYS A 194 14.10 -7.51 5.03
N PRO A 195 14.10 -6.59 4.05
CA PRO A 195 12.89 -6.26 3.32
C PRO A 195 12.41 -7.47 2.50
N SER A 196 11.13 -7.77 2.63
CA SER A 196 10.37 -8.72 1.81
C SER A 196 10.00 -8.11 0.47
N ALA A 197 9.54 -6.85 0.52
CA ALA A 197 9.09 -6.10 -0.64
C ALA A 197 9.34 -4.61 -0.40
N GLU A 198 9.62 -3.89 -1.47
CA GLU A 198 9.89 -2.46 -1.45
C GLU A 198 9.19 -1.82 -2.63
N LEU A 199 8.55 -0.68 -2.39
CA LEU A 199 7.83 0.09 -3.39
C LEU A 199 8.01 1.57 -3.14
N ALA A 200 8.52 2.27 -4.15
CA ALA A 200 8.63 3.72 -4.15
C ALA A 200 7.61 4.29 -5.13
N GLY A 201 6.85 5.29 -4.69
CA GLY A 201 5.86 5.97 -5.50
C GLY A 201 6.11 7.47 -5.57
N LYS A 202 5.70 8.07 -6.67
CA LYS A 202 5.74 9.50 -6.89
C LYS A 202 4.53 9.97 -7.69
N ILE A 203 4.00 11.11 -7.28
CA ILE A 203 2.92 11.84 -7.92
C ILE A 203 3.35 13.29 -8.06
N LEU A 204 3.15 13.86 -9.23
CA LEU A 204 3.26 15.30 -9.48
C LEU A 204 1.93 15.73 -10.09
N LEU A 205 1.20 16.59 -9.39
CA LEU A 205 -0.11 17.06 -9.83
C LEU A 205 -0.16 18.55 -9.87
N ARG A 206 -0.84 19.05 -10.89
CA ARG A 206 -1.18 20.45 -11.03
C ARG A 206 -2.55 20.68 -10.40
N LEU A 207 -2.63 21.66 -9.50
CA LEU A 207 -3.89 22.11 -8.91
C LEU A 207 -4.70 22.90 -9.94
N ARG A 208 -6.02 22.95 -9.75
CA ARG A 208 -6.95 23.53 -10.73
C ARG A 208 -6.89 25.06 -10.85
N ASN A 209 -6.23 25.73 -9.91
CA ASN A 209 -5.98 27.19 -9.85
C ASN A 209 -5.90 27.91 -11.20
#